data_AF-A0AAU6JKD2-F1
#
_entry.id   AF-A0AAU6JKD2-F1
#
_cell.length_a   1.000
_cell.length_b   1.000
_cell.length_c   1.000
_cell.angle_alpha   90.00
_cell.angle_beta   90.00
_cell.angle_gamma   90.00
#
_symmetry.space_group_name_H-M   'P 1'
#
loop_
_entity.id
_entity.type
_entity.pdbx_description
1 polymer ?
#
loop_
_entity_poly.entity_id
_entity_poly.type
_entity_poly.pdbx_seq_one_letter_code
_entity_poly.pdbx_strand_id
1 'polypeptide(L)'
;MPDNPNPTGPKPPTPAPPAHPGTGAQANPDGTVTLRTESNPPAQQPAEGGRTFTAAELERARQEEKDKLYSRLTKGDERLQALEAELAAVREEREAREREEAERQAAAEEEARKRSEAEMSAKKLVEERSTEWERKFAELQAEREQERATLAKEAEFNALRAYIQERVNAERNAIAPELVDLVSGNSREEVDASIELLKVKTDAIFQSVSAAQQAARSQMRGVSTTGYTGNGPTDGDAGARQLSVEDIKNMPMSEFARYRSQLLGAAATNSSNRGLFD
;
A
#
# COMPACT_ATOMS: atom_id res chain seq x y z
N MET A 1 -20.96 -10.67 -36.12
CA MET A 1 -20.24 -10.40 -37.37
C MET A 1 -18.75 -10.36 -37.06
N PRO A 2 -17.93 -11.01 -37.89
CA PRO A 2 -16.53 -11.30 -37.61
C PRO A 2 -15.63 -10.14 -38.04
N ASP A 3 -14.46 -10.02 -37.41
CA ASP A 3 -13.23 -9.70 -38.14
C ASP A 3 -12.02 -10.09 -37.29
N ASN A 4 -11.37 -11.16 -37.73
CA ASN A 4 -9.97 -11.47 -37.52
C ASN A 4 -9.38 -11.49 -38.94
N PRO A 5 -8.19 -10.92 -39.19
CA PRO A 5 -7.04 -11.83 -39.17
C PRO A 5 -5.68 -11.20 -38.79
N ASN A 6 -4.93 -11.96 -38.00
CA ASN A 6 -3.52 -12.34 -38.20
C ASN A 6 -2.39 -11.37 -37.78
N PRO A 7 -1.48 -11.84 -36.88
CA PRO A 7 -0.08 -11.43 -36.89
C PRO A 7 0.82 -12.59 -37.36
N THR A 8 1.42 -12.43 -38.54
CA THR A 8 2.53 -13.24 -39.04
C THR A 8 3.84 -12.82 -38.37
N GLY A 9 4.37 -13.66 -37.50
CA GLY A 9 5.75 -13.61 -37.01
C GLY A 9 6.43 -14.98 -37.21
N PRO A 10 7.68 -15.03 -37.69
CA PRO A 10 8.32 -16.28 -38.12
C PRO A 10 8.68 -17.20 -36.95
N LYS A 11 8.28 -18.46 -37.06
CA LYS A 11 8.66 -19.56 -36.17
C LYS A 11 10.13 -19.96 -36.39
N PRO A 12 10.93 -20.20 -35.33
CA PRO A 12 12.32 -20.65 -35.49
C PRO A 12 12.40 -22.06 -36.10
N PRO A 13 13.45 -22.37 -36.89
CA PRO A 13 13.61 -23.68 -37.51
C PRO A 13 14.01 -24.73 -36.47
N THR A 14 13.29 -25.86 -36.51
CA THR A 14 13.66 -27.12 -35.87
C THR A 14 15.00 -27.62 -36.44
N PRO A 15 15.98 -28.06 -35.62
CA PRO A 15 17.21 -28.65 -36.13
C PRO A 15 16.93 -30.01 -36.78
N ALA A 16 17.46 -30.18 -37.99
CA ALA A 16 17.42 -31.41 -38.76
C ALA A 16 18.29 -32.52 -38.14
N PRO A 17 17.87 -33.80 -38.20
CA PRO A 17 18.72 -34.93 -37.86
C PRO A 17 19.78 -35.16 -38.97
N PRO A 18 21.02 -35.56 -38.63
CA PRO A 18 22.05 -35.85 -39.61
C PRO A 18 21.69 -37.08 -40.46
N ALA A 19 21.87 -36.94 -41.77
CA ALA A 19 21.71 -37.98 -42.77
C ALA A 19 22.86 -39.00 -42.71
N HIS A 20 22.53 -40.29 -42.65
CA HIS A 20 23.41 -41.36 -43.09
C HIS A 20 23.08 -41.72 -44.55
N PRO A 21 24.06 -41.77 -45.47
CA PRO A 21 23.84 -42.20 -46.83
C PRO A 21 23.97 -43.73 -46.99
N GLY A 22 22.93 -44.33 -47.58
CA GLY A 22 22.99 -45.58 -48.38
C GLY A 22 23.30 -46.88 -47.62
N THR A 23 22.76 -48.05 -47.95
CA THR A 23 22.23 -48.51 -49.23
C THR A 23 21.45 -49.80 -48.96
N GLY A 24 20.20 -49.84 -49.42
CA GLY A 24 19.50 -51.03 -49.94
C GLY A 24 19.30 -52.26 -49.03
N ALA A 25 18.06 -52.49 -48.59
CA ALA A 25 17.31 -53.69 -48.97
C ALA A 25 15.85 -53.56 -48.56
N GLN A 26 14.96 -53.64 -49.55
CA GLN A 26 13.51 -53.72 -49.41
C GLN A 26 13.10 -54.92 -48.57
N ALA A 27 12.21 -54.69 -47.62
CA ALA A 27 11.28 -55.73 -47.20
C ALA A 27 10.19 -55.86 -48.28
N ASN A 28 10.10 -57.03 -48.91
CA ASN A 28 8.86 -57.53 -49.48
C ASN A 28 8.41 -58.76 -48.66
N PRO A 29 7.09 -58.91 -48.45
CA PRO A 29 6.47 -60.04 -47.77
C PRO A 29 6.26 -61.19 -48.77
N ASP A 30 6.28 -62.42 -48.27
CA ASP A 30 6.25 -63.69 -49.02
C ASP A 30 7.49 -64.03 -49.85
N GLY A 31 7.96 -65.27 -49.68
CA GLY A 31 8.88 -65.91 -50.61
C GLY A 31 10.20 -66.35 -49.98
N THR A 32 10.19 -67.55 -49.42
CA THR A 32 11.31 -68.52 -49.47
C THR A 32 12.73 -67.97 -49.28
N VAL A 33 13.27 -68.12 -48.07
CA VAL A 33 14.74 -68.20 -47.90
C VAL A 33 15.19 -69.54 -48.49
N THR A 34 15.80 -69.45 -49.66
CA THR A 34 16.51 -70.52 -50.35
C THR A 34 17.66 -70.99 -49.46
N LEU A 35 17.51 -72.19 -48.89
CA LEU A 35 18.66 -72.97 -48.43
C LEU A 35 19.54 -73.21 -49.65
N ARG A 36 20.80 -72.74 -49.61
CA ARG A 36 21.82 -73.18 -50.55
C ARG A 36 22.12 -74.64 -50.23
N THR A 37 21.37 -75.55 -50.83
CA THR A 37 21.71 -76.97 -50.92
C THR A 37 22.93 -77.06 -51.82
N GLU A 38 24.12 -77.16 -51.22
CA GLU A 38 25.29 -77.59 -51.97
C GLU A 38 25.10 -79.05 -52.39
N SER A 39 25.32 -79.22 -53.68
CA SER A 39 25.27 -80.42 -54.47
C SER A 39 26.12 -81.56 -53.91
N ASN A 40 25.49 -82.71 -53.78
CA ASN A 40 26.07 -84.05 -53.66
C ASN A 40 27.05 -84.37 -54.82
N PRO A 41 28.32 -84.74 -54.55
CA PRO A 41 29.15 -85.53 -55.46
C PRO A 41 29.24 -87.00 -54.99
N PRO A 42 29.56 -87.94 -55.90
CA PRO A 42 29.09 -89.31 -55.85
C PRO A 42 29.74 -90.19 -54.79
N ALA A 43 28.98 -91.17 -54.34
CA ALA A 43 29.41 -92.24 -53.45
C ALA A 43 30.67 -92.96 -53.97
N GLN A 44 31.76 -92.86 -53.19
CA GLN A 44 32.86 -93.82 -53.18
C GLN A 44 32.78 -94.61 -51.86
N GLN A 45 32.43 -95.89 -51.96
CA GLN A 45 32.69 -96.89 -50.94
C GLN A 45 34.16 -97.38 -51.06
N PRO A 46 34.68 -98.15 -50.10
CA PRO A 46 34.99 -97.80 -48.72
C PRO A 46 36.52 -97.91 -48.52
N ALA A 47 37.20 -96.83 -48.16
CA ALA A 47 38.62 -96.90 -47.79
C ALA A 47 38.74 -97.04 -46.27
N GLU A 48 39.10 -98.24 -45.85
CA GLU A 48 39.51 -98.59 -44.49
C GLU A 48 40.56 -97.60 -43.96
N GLY A 49 40.28 -97.07 -42.77
CA GLY A 49 41.12 -96.09 -42.10
C GLY A 49 40.32 -95.31 -41.08
N GLY A 50 39.52 -96.01 -40.27
CA GLY A 50 38.93 -95.41 -39.08
C GLY A 50 40.05 -94.87 -38.23
N ARG A 51 40.28 -93.55 -38.29
CA ARG A 51 41.05 -92.83 -37.28
C ARG A 51 40.19 -92.87 -36.03
N THR A 52 40.25 -93.99 -35.33
CA THR A 52 39.73 -94.10 -33.98
C THR A 52 40.59 -93.16 -33.15
N PHE A 53 40.00 -92.04 -32.72
CA PHE A 53 40.67 -91.13 -31.79
C PHE A 53 41.11 -91.95 -30.59
N THR A 54 42.41 -91.91 -30.30
CA THR A 54 42.91 -92.60 -29.12
C THR A 54 42.41 -91.87 -27.87
N ALA A 55 42.26 -92.59 -26.75
CA ALA A 55 41.81 -91.98 -25.49
C ALA A 55 42.70 -90.77 -25.08
N ALA A 56 43.99 -90.81 -25.42
CA ALA A 56 44.93 -89.73 -25.17
C ALA A 56 44.67 -88.47 -26.04
N GLU A 57 44.26 -88.64 -27.31
CA GLU A 57 43.93 -87.51 -28.19
C GLU A 57 42.63 -86.81 -27.77
N LEU A 58 41.63 -87.59 -27.32
CA LEU A 58 40.39 -87.06 -26.75
C LEU A 58 40.65 -86.25 -25.47
N GLU A 59 41.53 -86.75 -24.59
CA GLU A 59 41.86 -86.04 -23.36
C GLU A 59 42.63 -84.75 -23.62
N ARG A 60 43.54 -84.75 -24.61
CA ARG A 60 44.24 -83.55 -25.06
C ARG A 60 43.28 -82.51 -25.64
N ALA A 61 42.35 -82.92 -26.50
CA ALA A 61 41.33 -82.03 -27.06
C ALA A 61 40.45 -81.41 -25.95
N ARG A 62 40.04 -82.21 -24.96
CA ARG A 62 39.29 -81.71 -23.78
C ARG A 62 40.10 -80.72 -22.96
N GLN A 63 41.38 -80.96 -22.76
CA GLN A 63 42.24 -80.04 -22.01
C GLN A 63 42.38 -78.70 -22.76
N GLU A 64 42.62 -78.73 -24.07
CA GLU A 64 42.69 -77.52 -24.90
C GLU A 64 41.37 -76.75 -24.94
N GLU A 65 40.23 -77.44 -24.97
CA GLU A 65 38.90 -76.82 -24.86
C GLU A 65 38.66 -76.20 -23.49
N LYS A 66 39.01 -76.90 -22.40
CA LYS A 66 38.93 -76.36 -21.04
C LYS A 66 39.78 -75.12 -20.88
N ASP A 67 41.05 -75.16 -21.29
CA ASP A 67 41.96 -74.01 -21.16
C ASP A 67 41.44 -72.79 -21.95
N LYS A 68 40.88 -73.02 -23.15
CA LYS A 68 40.21 -71.96 -23.94
C LYS A 68 38.97 -71.42 -23.22
N LEU A 69 38.11 -72.29 -22.68
CA LEU A 69 36.89 -71.90 -21.99
C LEU A 69 37.18 -71.16 -20.67
N TYR A 70 38.10 -71.64 -19.84
CA TYR A 70 38.52 -70.96 -18.62
C TYR A 70 39.17 -69.61 -18.95
N SER A 71 40.02 -69.52 -19.99
CA SER A 71 40.58 -68.22 -20.40
C SER A 71 39.50 -67.23 -20.84
N ARG A 72 38.42 -67.71 -21.46
CA ARG A 72 37.28 -66.87 -21.84
C ARG A 72 36.44 -66.47 -20.64
N LEU A 73 36.25 -67.38 -19.68
CA LEU A 73 35.53 -67.11 -18.44
C LEU A 73 36.27 -66.07 -17.60
N THR A 74 37.57 -66.24 -17.38
CA THR A 74 38.41 -65.28 -16.65
C THR A 74 38.39 -63.90 -17.32
N LYS A 75 38.51 -63.82 -18.64
CA LYS A 75 38.37 -62.54 -19.38
C LYS A 75 36.95 -61.96 -19.29
N GLY A 76 35.94 -62.79 -19.16
CA GLY A 76 34.55 -62.38 -18.93
C GLY A 76 34.38 -61.77 -17.54
N ASP A 77 34.91 -62.45 -16.52
CA ASP A 77 34.86 -62.00 -15.12
C ASP A 77 35.63 -60.68 -14.94
N GLU A 78 36.82 -60.55 -15.54
CA GLU A 78 37.60 -59.29 -15.55
C GLU A 78 36.81 -58.14 -16.20
N ARG A 79 36.09 -58.40 -17.29
CA ARG A 79 35.23 -57.40 -17.94
C ARG A 79 34.03 -57.04 -17.09
N LEU A 80 33.40 -58.00 -16.43
CA LEU A 80 32.28 -57.73 -15.53
C LEU A 80 32.73 -56.88 -14.34
N GLN A 81 33.86 -57.20 -13.73
CA GLN A 81 34.43 -56.40 -12.65
C GLN A 81 34.77 -54.98 -13.10
N ALA A 82 35.34 -54.81 -14.30
CA ALA A 82 35.62 -53.49 -14.85
C ALA A 82 34.33 -52.68 -15.10
N LEU A 83 33.28 -53.31 -15.64
CA LEU A 83 31.99 -52.66 -15.86
C LEU A 83 31.28 -52.32 -14.55
N GLU A 84 31.36 -53.18 -13.54
CA GLU A 84 30.81 -52.90 -12.20
C GLU A 84 31.50 -51.71 -11.54
N ALA A 85 32.83 -51.61 -11.65
CA ALA A 85 33.60 -50.48 -11.16
C ALA A 85 33.24 -49.17 -11.89
N GLU A 86 33.08 -49.21 -13.21
CA GLU A 86 32.65 -48.05 -14.01
C GLU A 86 31.22 -47.61 -13.64
N LEU A 87 30.29 -48.55 -13.47
CA LEU A 87 28.93 -48.24 -13.04
C LEU A 87 28.88 -47.65 -11.63
N ALA A 88 29.72 -48.14 -10.70
CA ALA A 88 29.83 -47.57 -9.36
C ALA A 88 30.34 -46.13 -9.41
N ALA A 89 31.41 -45.87 -10.17
CA ALA A 89 31.97 -44.53 -10.34
C ALA A 89 30.97 -43.55 -10.98
N VAL A 90 30.24 -43.97 -12.02
CA VAL A 90 29.22 -43.12 -12.66
C VAL A 90 28.04 -42.83 -11.72
N ARG A 91 27.65 -43.79 -10.86
CA ARG A 91 26.61 -43.56 -9.85
C ARG A 91 27.06 -42.57 -8.79
N GLU A 92 28.26 -42.74 -8.26
CA GLU A 92 28.83 -41.81 -7.28
C GLU A 92 28.98 -40.39 -7.86
N GLU A 93 29.42 -40.25 -9.11
CA GLU A 93 29.51 -38.94 -9.78
C GLU A 93 28.12 -38.29 -9.96
N ARG A 94 27.11 -39.07 -10.35
CA ARG A 94 25.73 -38.57 -10.47
C ARG A 94 25.17 -38.13 -9.12
N GLU A 95 25.32 -38.95 -8.08
CA GLU A 95 24.87 -38.60 -6.74
C GLU A 95 25.59 -37.35 -6.21
N ALA A 96 26.90 -37.22 -6.47
CA ALA A 96 27.66 -36.03 -6.08
C ALA A 96 27.15 -34.77 -6.80
N ARG A 97 26.89 -34.86 -8.11
CA ARG A 97 26.33 -33.75 -8.89
C ARG A 97 24.91 -33.39 -8.43
N GLU A 98 24.06 -34.37 -8.20
CA GLU A 98 22.69 -34.14 -7.70
C GLU A 98 22.69 -33.48 -6.32
N ARG A 99 23.60 -33.89 -5.42
CA ARG A 99 23.75 -33.25 -4.11
C ARG A 99 24.26 -31.82 -4.22
N GLU A 100 25.26 -31.57 -5.05
CA GLU A 100 25.79 -30.21 -5.27
C GLU A 100 24.74 -29.28 -5.89
N GLU A 101 23.95 -29.77 -6.84
CA GLU A 101 22.84 -29.03 -7.43
C GLU A 101 21.73 -28.78 -6.42
N ALA A 102 21.37 -29.77 -5.60
CA ALA A 102 20.38 -29.62 -4.53
C ALA A 102 20.84 -28.60 -3.48
N GLU A 103 22.11 -28.62 -3.08
CA GLU A 103 22.69 -27.64 -2.15
C GLU A 103 22.69 -26.22 -2.75
N ARG A 104 23.05 -26.08 -4.03
CA ARG A 104 23.00 -24.79 -4.73
C ARG A 104 21.58 -24.26 -4.85
N GLN A 105 20.61 -25.13 -5.16
CA GLN A 105 19.20 -24.76 -5.22
C GLN A 105 18.66 -24.34 -3.85
N ALA A 106 18.97 -25.11 -2.80
CA ALA A 106 18.56 -24.79 -1.44
C ALA A 106 19.15 -23.46 -0.95
N ALA A 107 20.44 -23.20 -1.23
CA ALA A 107 21.08 -21.94 -0.89
C ALA A 107 20.48 -20.74 -1.66
N ALA A 108 20.19 -20.93 -2.95
CA ALA A 108 19.53 -19.90 -3.77
C ALA A 108 18.10 -19.60 -3.30
N GLU A 109 17.35 -20.62 -2.89
CA GLU A 109 16.00 -20.46 -2.34
C GLU A 109 16.04 -19.74 -0.98
N GLU A 110 16.97 -20.10 -0.10
CA GLU A 110 17.15 -19.43 1.19
C GLU A 110 17.53 -17.95 1.00
N GLU A 111 18.42 -17.65 0.06
CA GLU A 111 18.80 -16.27 -0.26
C GLU A 111 17.62 -15.49 -0.86
N ALA A 112 16.87 -16.09 -1.79
CA ALA A 112 15.66 -15.48 -2.35
C ALA A 112 14.62 -15.19 -1.27
N ARG A 113 14.43 -16.12 -0.33
CA ARG A 113 13.55 -15.94 0.82
C ARG A 113 14.01 -14.80 1.71
N LYS A 114 15.28 -14.75 2.10
CA LYS A 114 15.86 -13.65 2.90
C LYS A 114 15.69 -12.30 2.20
N ARG A 115 15.92 -12.23 0.89
CA ARG A 115 15.70 -11.01 0.09
C ARG A 115 14.23 -10.59 0.10
N SER A 116 13.30 -11.53 -0.08
CA SER A 116 11.87 -11.23 -0.03
C SER A 116 11.42 -10.74 1.35
N GLU A 117 11.94 -11.33 2.43
CA GLU A 117 11.64 -10.92 3.81
C GLU A 117 12.19 -9.50 4.07
N ALA A 118 13.42 -9.21 3.61
CA ALA A 118 14.02 -7.89 3.70
C ALA A 118 13.23 -6.84 2.89
N GLU A 119 12.83 -7.14 1.65
CA GLU A 119 12.02 -6.25 0.82
C GLU A 119 10.65 -5.98 1.44
N MET A 120 9.99 -7.00 1.99
CA MET A 120 8.71 -6.83 2.68
C MET A 120 8.87 -5.96 3.94
N SER A 121 9.96 -6.11 4.69
CA SER A 121 10.25 -5.25 5.84
C SER A 121 10.50 -3.80 5.44
N ALA A 122 11.24 -3.57 4.34
CA ALA A 122 11.51 -2.23 3.82
C ALA A 122 10.23 -1.55 3.33
N LYS A 123 9.36 -2.28 2.61
CA LYS A 123 8.05 -1.78 2.17
C LYS A 123 7.18 -1.36 3.35
N LYS A 124 7.12 -2.16 4.42
CA LYS A 124 6.38 -1.82 5.65
C LYS A 124 6.88 -0.53 6.28
N LEU A 125 8.20 -0.36 6.40
CA LEU A 125 8.78 0.86 6.97
C LEU A 125 8.45 2.10 6.12
N VAL A 126 8.46 1.96 4.80
CA VAL A 126 8.04 3.04 3.88
C VAL A 126 6.55 3.35 4.04
N GLU A 127 5.71 2.33 4.15
CA GLU A 127 4.27 2.48 4.35
C GLU A 127 3.98 3.17 5.69
N GLU A 128 4.54 2.69 6.80
CA GLU A 128 4.42 3.31 8.13
C GLU A 128 4.83 4.79 8.07
N ARG A 129 6.00 5.09 7.49
CA ARG A 129 6.45 6.47 7.33
C ARG A 129 5.46 7.26 6.47
N SER A 130 5.00 6.73 5.34
CA SER A 130 4.03 7.44 4.47
C SER A 130 2.74 7.77 5.20
N THR A 131 2.21 6.85 6.03
CA THR A 131 0.99 7.08 6.82
C THR A 131 1.22 8.13 7.91
N GLU A 132 2.39 8.16 8.55
CA GLU A 132 2.73 9.21 9.51
C GLU A 132 2.81 10.58 8.86
N TRP A 133 3.42 10.66 7.66
CA TRP A 133 3.50 11.89 6.89
C TRP A 133 2.13 12.36 6.42
N GLU A 134 1.28 11.46 5.94
CA GLU A 134 -0.09 11.77 5.55
C GLU A 134 -0.91 12.26 6.75
N ARG A 135 -0.77 11.63 7.93
CA ARG A 135 -1.40 12.09 9.17
C ARG A 135 -0.92 13.50 9.56
N LYS A 136 0.39 13.74 9.57
CA LYS A 136 0.97 15.06 9.86
C LYS A 136 0.52 16.12 8.86
N PHE A 137 0.39 15.74 7.59
CA PHE A 137 -0.07 16.64 6.54
C PHE A 137 -1.56 16.99 6.72
N ALA A 138 -2.40 16.00 7.02
CA ALA A 138 -3.82 16.23 7.30
C ALA A 138 -4.03 17.12 8.53
N GLU A 139 -3.25 16.91 9.60
CA GLU A 139 -3.26 17.76 10.79
C GLU A 139 -2.86 19.20 10.46
N LEU A 140 -1.78 19.38 9.69
CA LEU A 140 -1.32 20.71 9.26
C LEU A 140 -2.36 21.44 8.40
N GLN A 141 -3.05 20.72 7.50
CA GLN A 141 -4.12 21.31 6.69
C GLN A 141 -5.32 21.73 7.54
N ALA A 142 -5.75 20.89 8.49
CA ALA A 142 -6.84 21.22 9.40
C ALA A 142 -6.51 22.45 10.26
N GLU A 143 -5.28 22.55 10.77
CA GLU A 143 -4.80 23.71 11.52
C GLU A 143 -4.82 24.98 10.66
N ARG A 144 -4.31 24.92 9.42
CA ARG A 144 -4.32 26.04 8.47
C ARG A 144 -5.74 26.50 8.12
N GLU A 145 -6.67 25.58 7.96
CA GLU A 145 -8.07 25.91 7.70
C GLU A 145 -8.73 26.56 8.91
N GLN A 146 -8.41 26.09 10.12
CA GLN A 146 -8.87 26.70 11.37
C GLN A 146 -8.31 28.12 11.55
N GLU A 147 -7.02 28.32 11.32
CA GLU A 147 -6.38 29.64 11.33
C GLU A 147 -7.03 30.59 10.32
N ARG A 148 -7.27 30.13 9.09
CA ARG A 148 -7.94 30.95 8.05
C ARG A 148 -9.37 31.31 8.44
N ALA A 149 -10.13 30.35 8.97
CA ALA A 149 -11.50 30.59 9.41
C ALA A 149 -11.56 31.59 10.58
N THR A 150 -10.69 31.45 11.57
CA THR A 150 -10.60 32.38 12.71
C THR A 150 -10.18 33.79 12.27
N LEU A 151 -9.19 33.91 11.38
CA LEU A 151 -8.78 35.21 10.83
C LEU A 151 -9.87 35.88 10.00
N ALA A 152 -10.62 35.12 9.19
CA ALA A 152 -11.75 35.65 8.43
C ALA A 152 -12.84 36.18 9.38
N LYS A 153 -13.17 35.43 10.43
CA LYS A 153 -14.14 35.84 11.45
C LYS A 153 -13.68 37.06 12.23
N GLU A 154 -12.40 37.14 12.55
CA GLU A 154 -11.82 38.32 13.18
C GLU A 154 -11.92 39.57 12.28
N ALA A 155 -11.72 39.42 10.98
CA ALA A 155 -11.92 40.50 10.02
C ALA A 155 -13.39 40.95 9.95
N GLU A 156 -14.34 40.00 9.91
CA GLU A 156 -15.78 40.27 9.96
C GLU A 156 -16.18 41.01 11.23
N PHE A 157 -15.71 40.53 12.39
CA PHE A 157 -15.98 41.13 13.69
C PHE A 157 -15.45 42.56 13.78
N ASN A 158 -14.21 42.80 13.35
CA ASN A 158 -13.62 44.14 13.35
C ASN A 158 -14.34 45.09 12.38
N ALA A 159 -14.75 44.60 11.21
CA ALA A 159 -15.53 45.37 10.26
C ALA A 159 -16.90 45.75 10.82
N LEU A 160 -17.58 44.83 11.52
CA LEU A 160 -18.86 45.11 12.18
C LEU A 160 -18.70 46.11 13.32
N ARG A 161 -17.65 45.98 14.15
CA ARG A 161 -17.38 46.93 15.24
C ARG A 161 -17.09 48.33 14.71
N ALA A 162 -16.31 48.44 13.64
CA ALA A 162 -16.05 49.71 12.97
C ALA A 162 -17.36 50.33 12.44
N TYR A 163 -18.22 49.52 11.81
CA TYR A 163 -19.53 49.94 11.33
C TYR A 163 -20.43 50.46 12.46
N ILE A 164 -20.53 49.72 13.57
CA ILE A 164 -21.29 50.15 14.75
C ILE A 164 -20.79 51.51 15.22
N GLN A 165 -19.47 51.66 15.39
CA GLN A 165 -18.90 52.92 15.87
C GLN A 165 -19.14 54.09 14.90
N GLU A 166 -19.03 53.86 13.59
CA GLU A 166 -19.34 54.86 12.56
C GLU A 166 -20.81 55.30 12.63
N ARG A 167 -21.74 54.33 12.65
CA ARG A 167 -23.19 54.59 12.68
C ARG A 167 -23.64 55.26 13.96
N VAL A 168 -23.14 54.79 15.10
CA VAL A 168 -23.38 55.42 16.41
C VAL A 168 -22.89 56.86 16.43
N ASN A 169 -21.70 57.14 15.88
CA ASN A 169 -21.17 58.50 15.81
C ASN A 169 -21.99 59.39 14.88
N ALA A 170 -22.45 58.87 13.75
CA ALA A 170 -23.32 59.60 12.82
C ALA A 170 -24.68 59.95 13.44
N GLU A 171 -25.24 59.04 14.24
CA GLU A 171 -26.56 59.19 14.88
C GLU A 171 -26.48 59.68 16.34
N ARG A 172 -25.30 60.14 16.78
CA ARG A 172 -25.03 60.51 18.19
C ARG A 172 -25.95 61.60 18.75
N ASN A 173 -26.47 62.46 17.88
CA ASN A 173 -27.41 63.52 18.26
C ASN A 173 -28.87 63.06 18.29
N ALA A 174 -29.19 61.92 17.65
CA ALA A 174 -30.54 61.38 17.56
C ALA A 174 -30.83 60.33 18.64
N ILE A 175 -29.81 59.74 19.25
CA ILE A 175 -29.93 58.76 20.33
C ILE A 175 -29.52 59.40 21.65
N ALA A 176 -30.26 59.13 22.72
CA ALA A 176 -29.87 59.58 24.06
C ALA A 176 -28.48 59.00 24.44
N PRO A 177 -27.58 59.79 25.06
CA PRO A 177 -26.23 59.32 25.42
C PRO A 177 -26.21 58.03 26.24
N GLU A 178 -27.18 57.85 27.14
CA GLU A 178 -27.33 56.65 28.00
C GLU A 178 -27.74 55.39 27.22
N LEU A 179 -28.29 55.56 26.02
CA LEU A 179 -28.79 54.46 25.19
C LEU A 179 -27.81 54.02 24.10
N VAL A 180 -26.73 54.77 23.90
CA VAL A 180 -25.72 54.49 22.87
C VAL A 180 -25.04 53.12 23.09
N ASP A 181 -24.81 52.75 24.35
CA ASP A 181 -24.17 51.48 24.71
C ASP A 181 -25.05 50.24 24.42
N LEU A 182 -26.36 50.43 24.23
CA LEU A 182 -27.31 49.35 23.92
C LEU A 182 -27.33 48.97 22.44
N VAL A 183 -26.62 49.70 21.58
CA VAL A 183 -26.52 49.37 20.14
C VAL A 183 -25.74 48.08 19.97
N SER A 184 -26.45 47.03 19.55
CA SER A 184 -25.89 45.68 19.37
C SER A 184 -26.56 44.97 18.19
N GLY A 185 -25.84 44.03 17.57
CA GLY A 185 -26.31 43.21 16.46
C GLY A 185 -25.21 42.28 15.95
N ASN A 186 -25.58 41.16 15.33
CA ASN A 186 -24.64 40.21 14.71
C ASN A 186 -24.40 40.51 13.22
N SER A 187 -25.21 41.37 12.61
CA SER A 187 -25.06 41.84 11.23
C SER A 187 -25.26 43.35 11.15
N ARG A 188 -24.95 43.94 9.98
CA ARG A 188 -25.13 45.38 9.76
C ARG A 188 -26.60 45.77 9.84
N GLU A 189 -27.47 44.92 9.33
CA GLU A 189 -28.92 45.11 9.29
C GLU A 189 -29.52 45.06 10.69
N GLU A 190 -29.07 44.13 11.53
CA GLU A 190 -29.49 44.06 12.94
C GLU A 190 -29.04 45.31 13.72
N VAL A 191 -27.82 45.80 13.46
CA VAL A 191 -27.31 47.04 14.06
C VAL A 191 -28.17 48.24 13.65
N ASP A 192 -28.53 48.36 12.38
CA ASP A 192 -29.36 49.46 11.90
C ASP A 192 -30.78 49.41 12.49
N ALA A 193 -31.38 48.23 12.57
CA ALA A 193 -32.68 48.04 13.23
C ALA A 193 -32.62 48.40 14.72
N SER A 194 -31.51 48.07 15.39
CA SER A 194 -31.28 48.44 16.79
C SER A 194 -31.17 49.96 16.98
N ILE A 195 -30.41 50.63 16.10
CA ILE A 195 -30.28 52.09 16.06
C ILE A 195 -31.64 52.75 15.85
N GLU A 196 -32.43 52.28 14.90
CA GLU A 196 -33.76 52.82 14.61
C GLU A 196 -34.70 52.67 15.81
N LEU A 197 -34.70 51.49 16.46
CA LEU A 197 -35.47 51.25 17.67
C LEU A 197 -35.04 52.18 18.81
N LEU A 198 -33.75 52.46 18.95
CA LEU A 198 -33.23 53.35 20.01
C LEU A 198 -33.53 54.82 19.74
N LYS A 199 -33.59 55.25 18.47
CA LYS A 199 -34.09 56.59 18.09
C LYS A 199 -35.56 56.75 18.49
N VAL A 200 -36.42 55.80 18.12
CA VAL A 200 -37.84 55.80 18.50
C VAL A 200 -38.03 55.80 20.02
N LYS A 201 -37.23 55.01 20.75
CA LYS A 201 -37.25 54.99 22.23
C LYS A 201 -36.77 56.31 22.83
N THR A 202 -35.75 56.95 22.24
CA THR A 202 -35.26 58.27 22.67
C THR A 202 -36.36 59.32 22.55
N ASP A 203 -37.06 59.36 21.42
CA ASP A 203 -38.19 60.27 21.21
C ASP A 203 -39.33 60.02 22.21
N ALA A 204 -39.66 58.75 22.45
CA ALA A 204 -40.68 58.36 23.44
C ALA A 204 -40.28 58.76 24.87
N ILE A 205 -39.00 58.59 25.25
CA ILE A 205 -38.49 59.02 26.55
C ILE A 205 -38.57 60.54 26.65
N PHE A 206 -38.17 61.29 25.64
CA PHE A 206 -38.24 62.75 25.67
C PHE A 206 -39.68 63.26 25.81
N GLN A 207 -40.63 62.66 25.09
CA GLN A 207 -42.07 62.95 25.23
C GLN A 207 -42.58 62.62 26.64
N SER A 208 -42.23 61.44 27.17
CA SER A 208 -42.66 61.01 28.50
C SER A 208 -42.06 61.87 29.63
N VAL A 209 -40.78 62.25 29.54
CA VAL A 209 -40.11 63.14 30.50
C VAL A 209 -40.71 64.53 30.45
N SER A 210 -41.00 65.06 29.26
CA SER A 210 -41.66 66.36 29.10
C SER A 210 -43.07 66.35 29.73
N ALA A 211 -43.86 65.32 29.47
CA ALA A 211 -45.18 65.13 30.09
C ALA A 211 -45.07 64.94 31.62
N ALA A 212 -44.11 64.15 32.08
CA ALA A 212 -43.85 63.90 33.49
C ALA A 212 -43.35 65.15 34.21
N GLN A 213 -42.54 66.01 33.58
CA GLN A 213 -42.10 67.28 34.18
C GLN A 213 -43.26 68.28 34.31
N GLN A 214 -44.21 68.29 33.37
CA GLN A 214 -45.44 69.07 33.48
C GLN A 214 -46.34 68.54 34.60
N ALA A 215 -46.43 67.22 34.78
CA ALA A 215 -47.17 66.58 35.88
C ALA A 215 -46.44 66.64 37.24
N ALA A 216 -45.11 66.66 37.25
CA ALA A 216 -44.31 66.75 38.47
C ALA A 216 -44.37 68.15 39.08
N ARG A 217 -44.61 69.20 38.26
CA ARG A 217 -44.92 70.55 38.76
C ARG A 217 -46.25 70.63 39.50
N SER A 218 -47.16 69.66 39.35
CA SER A 218 -48.44 69.61 40.07
C SER A 218 -48.50 68.58 41.21
N GLN A 219 -47.40 67.85 41.46
CA GLN A 219 -47.34 66.78 42.47
C GLN A 219 -45.97 66.75 43.16
N MET A 220 -45.61 67.80 43.91
CA MET A 220 -44.47 67.73 44.84
C MET A 220 -44.90 67.08 46.17
N ARG A 221 -44.64 65.78 46.36
CA ARG A 221 -44.47 65.18 47.70
C ARG A 221 -43.69 63.85 47.65
N GLY A 222 -42.91 63.61 48.72
CA GLY A 222 -41.93 62.52 49.00
C GLY A 222 -42.25 61.11 48.49
N VAL A 223 -41.30 60.17 48.45
CA VAL A 223 -40.49 59.67 49.59
C VAL A 223 -39.24 58.91 49.08
N SER A 224 -38.24 58.76 49.95
CA SER A 224 -37.08 57.85 49.82
C SER A 224 -37.48 56.38 49.97
N THR A 225 -36.71 55.42 49.41
CA THR A 225 -36.03 54.32 50.16
C THR A 225 -35.30 53.29 49.28
N THR A 226 -33.99 53.13 49.56
CA THR A 226 -33.13 51.92 49.65
C THR A 226 -33.27 50.73 48.66
N GLY A 227 -32.15 50.44 47.97
CA GLY A 227 -31.29 49.26 48.19
C GLY A 227 -31.77 47.87 47.77
N TYR A 228 -31.06 47.22 46.84
CA TYR A 228 -30.35 45.94 47.07
C TYR A 228 -29.54 45.55 45.82
N THR A 229 -28.29 45.14 46.08
CA THR A 229 -27.38 44.45 45.16
C THR A 229 -27.71 42.96 45.12
N GLY A 230 -27.78 42.35 43.95
CA GLY A 230 -27.69 40.88 43.87
C GLY A 230 -28.18 40.32 42.54
N ASN A 231 -27.28 39.65 41.82
CA ASN A 231 -27.43 38.27 41.34
C ASN A 231 -26.12 37.86 40.63
N GLY A 232 -25.43 36.83 41.18
CA GLY A 232 -24.29 36.13 40.55
C GLY A 232 -24.75 35.10 39.50
N PRO A 233 -24.02 34.00 39.21
CA PRO A 233 -22.64 33.64 39.52
C PRO A 233 -21.74 33.69 38.26
N THR A 234 -20.44 33.91 38.44
CA THR A 234 -19.44 33.67 37.39
C THR A 234 -19.14 32.17 37.33
N ASP A 235 -19.70 31.48 36.34
CA ASP A 235 -19.23 30.16 35.90
C ASP A 235 -17.86 30.32 35.25
N GLY A 236 -16.83 30.16 36.07
CA GLY A 236 -15.45 30.00 35.63
C GLY A 236 -15.16 28.52 35.40
N ASP A 237 -15.66 27.98 34.29
CA ASP A 237 -15.15 26.72 33.76
C ASP A 237 -15.11 26.79 32.23
N ALA A 238 -14.18 27.60 31.73
CA ALA A 238 -13.79 27.60 30.33
C ALA A 238 -12.92 26.36 30.07
N GLY A 239 -13.54 25.18 30.13
CA GLY A 239 -12.98 23.97 29.54
C GLY A 239 -12.65 24.28 28.09
N ALA A 240 -11.42 23.99 27.68
CA ALA A 240 -10.93 24.28 26.34
C ALA A 240 -11.73 23.48 25.30
N ARG A 241 -12.90 23.99 24.89
CA ARG A 241 -13.67 23.42 23.79
C ARG A 241 -12.88 23.61 22.51
N GLN A 242 -12.47 22.50 21.91
CA GLN A 242 -11.94 22.47 20.56
C GLN A 242 -13.14 22.68 19.62
N LEU A 243 -13.31 23.91 19.13
CA LEU A 243 -14.31 24.25 18.12
C LEU A 243 -13.81 23.80 16.75
N SER A 244 -14.66 23.12 15.98
CA SER A 244 -14.29 22.69 14.63
C SER A 244 -14.27 23.88 13.65
N VAL A 245 -13.63 23.71 12.49
CA VAL A 245 -13.57 24.74 11.44
C VAL A 245 -14.97 25.19 11.01
N GLU A 246 -15.89 24.24 10.90
CA GLU A 246 -17.26 24.52 10.47
C GLU A 246 -18.05 25.27 11.56
N ASP A 247 -17.82 24.93 12.83
CA ASP A 247 -18.41 25.66 13.95
C ASP A 247 -17.94 27.12 13.96
N ILE A 248 -16.64 27.37 13.75
CA ILE A 248 -16.08 28.72 13.71
C ILE A 248 -16.68 29.54 12.56
N LYS A 249 -16.89 28.92 11.39
CA LYS A 249 -17.50 29.60 10.23
C LYS A 249 -18.96 29.97 10.46
N ASN A 250 -19.72 29.09 11.10
CA ASN A 250 -21.17 29.29 11.27
C ASN A 250 -21.54 29.98 12.59
N MET A 251 -20.57 30.22 13.47
CA MET A 251 -20.81 30.89 14.76
C MET A 251 -21.26 32.35 14.58
N PRO A 252 -22.29 32.81 15.32
CA PRO A 252 -22.68 34.21 15.33
C PRO A 252 -21.60 35.10 15.97
N MET A 253 -21.49 36.36 15.54
CA MET A 253 -20.41 37.26 15.99
C MET A 253 -20.39 37.49 17.50
N SER A 254 -21.56 37.53 18.13
CA SER A 254 -21.68 37.63 19.59
C SER A 254 -21.07 36.44 20.33
N GLU A 255 -21.16 35.23 19.77
CA GLU A 255 -20.58 34.03 20.34
C GLU A 255 -19.08 33.94 20.05
N PHE A 256 -18.65 34.32 18.83
CA PHE A 256 -17.24 34.44 18.49
C PHE A 256 -16.51 35.41 19.42
N ALA A 257 -17.12 36.55 19.75
CA ALA A 257 -16.56 37.54 20.67
C ALA A 257 -16.23 36.96 22.05
N ARG A 258 -17.01 35.98 22.53
CA ARG A 258 -16.79 35.31 23.83
C ARG A 258 -15.61 34.36 23.80
N TYR A 259 -15.46 33.60 22.71
CA TYR A 259 -14.40 32.59 22.55
C TYR A 259 -13.14 33.11 21.86
N ARG A 260 -13.14 34.36 21.41
CA ARG A 260 -12.04 35.00 20.67
C ARG A 260 -10.68 34.84 21.34
N SER A 261 -10.57 35.11 22.64
CA SER A 261 -9.30 35.01 23.38
C SER A 261 -8.75 33.58 23.42
N GLN A 262 -9.64 32.59 23.51
CA GLN A 262 -9.28 31.18 23.50
C GLN A 262 -8.92 30.68 22.10
N LEU A 263 -9.67 31.10 21.07
CA LEU A 263 -9.43 30.74 19.67
C LEU A 263 -8.12 31.34 19.14
N LEU A 264 -7.89 32.64 19.38
CA LEU A 264 -6.63 33.29 19.02
C LEU A 264 -5.48 32.83 19.91
N GLY A 265 -5.72 32.59 21.20
CA GLY A 265 -4.72 32.07 22.13
C GLY A 265 -4.25 30.67 21.75
N ALA A 266 -5.16 29.78 21.35
CA ALA A 266 -4.83 28.45 20.84
C ALA A 266 -4.04 28.54 19.51
N ALA A 267 -4.48 29.38 18.56
CA ALA A 267 -3.75 29.60 17.31
C ALA A 267 -2.35 30.20 17.53
N ALA A 268 -2.20 31.13 18.48
CA ALA A 268 -0.92 31.74 18.83
C ALA A 268 0.02 30.80 19.60
N THR A 269 -0.53 29.93 20.46
CA THR A 269 0.26 28.96 21.23
C THR A 269 0.76 27.83 20.33
N ASN A 270 -0.06 27.37 19.39
CA ASN A 270 0.33 26.35 18.41
C ASN A 270 1.40 26.85 17.43
N SER A 271 1.32 28.12 17.00
CA SER A 271 2.35 28.74 16.15
C SER A 271 3.66 29.05 16.88
N SER A 272 3.60 29.41 18.18
CA SER A 272 4.80 29.74 18.97
C SER A 272 5.63 28.52 19.38
N ASN A 273 4.99 27.35 19.54
CA ASN A 273 5.69 26.10 19.89
C ASN A 273 6.39 25.42 18.70
N ARG A 274 6.26 25.95 17.47
CA ARG A 274 6.87 25.38 16.26
C ARG A 274 8.23 25.98 15.87
N GLY A 275 8.73 26.95 16.63
CA GLY A 275 9.93 27.72 16.27
C GLY A 275 11.22 27.41 17.04
N LEU A 276 11.24 26.46 17.99
CA LEU A 276 12.37 26.36 18.93
C LEU A 276 13.18 25.05 18.93
N PHE A 277 12.69 23.93 18.37
CA PHE A 277 13.51 22.70 18.25
C PHE A 277 13.05 21.81 17.09
N ASP A 278 13.67 21.98 15.93
CA ASP A 278 14.18 20.92 15.01
C ASP A 278 14.91 21.57 13.82
#